data_AF-A0A533YKL4-F1
#
_entry.id   AF-A0A533YKL4-F1
#
_cell.length_a   1.000
_cell.length_b   1.000
_cell.length_c   1.000
_cell.angle_alpha   90.00
_cell.angle_beta   90.00
_cell.angle_gamma   90.00
#
_symmetry.space_group_name_H-M   'P 1'
#
loop_
_entity.id
_entity.type
_entity.pdbx_description
1 polymer ?
#
loop_
_entity_poly.entity_id
_entity_poly.type
_entity_poly.pdbx_seq_one_letter_code
_entity_poly.pdbx_strand_id
1 'polypeptide(L)'
;MSRKAELFAAAGGSVLRGYRLLQRGGANIPPMWIKRASQSRCRLHKDVAQALRRKSKAGLSTLREWEKRYNKECFYYGLRVLLELARKGKTRLTKAPRI
;
A
#
# COMPACT_ATOMS: atom_id res chain seq x y z
N MET A 1 -8.65 -19.69 3.50
CA MET A 1 -7.31 -19.07 3.58
C MET A 1 -7.28 -17.77 2.80
N SER A 2 -6.89 -16.67 3.44
CA SER A 2 -7.05 -15.30 2.94
C SER A 2 -5.97 -14.93 1.91
N ARG A 3 -6.17 -15.28 0.63
CA ARG A 3 -5.33 -14.88 -0.55
C ARG A 3 -5.03 -13.38 -0.66
N LYS A 4 -5.69 -12.56 0.16
CA LYS A 4 -5.79 -11.10 0.06
C LYS A 4 -4.72 -10.35 0.87
N ALA A 5 -4.26 -10.92 1.98
CA ALA A 5 -3.19 -10.31 2.80
C ALA A 5 -1.79 -10.44 2.18
N GLU A 6 -1.62 -11.45 1.32
CA GLU A 6 -0.33 -11.80 0.70
C GLU A 6 -0.08 -11.13 -0.65
N LEU A 7 -1.07 -10.47 -1.27
CA LEU A 7 -0.90 -9.94 -2.64
C LEU A 7 0.30 -8.99 -2.77
N PHE A 8 0.54 -8.15 -1.76
CA PHE A 8 1.72 -7.28 -1.71
C PHE A 8 3.02 -8.09 -1.66
N ALA A 9 3.07 -9.14 -0.83
CA ALA A 9 4.24 -10.01 -0.70
C ALA A 9 4.47 -10.86 -1.96
N ALA A 10 3.41 -11.50 -2.48
CA ALA A 10 3.45 -12.31 -3.70
C ALA A 10 3.86 -11.49 -4.95
N ALA A 11 3.49 -10.21 -4.98
CA ALA A 11 3.91 -9.29 -6.03
C ALA A 11 5.30 -8.68 -5.78
N GLY A 12 5.92 -8.91 -4.62
CA GLY A 12 7.17 -8.24 -4.23
C GLY A 12 7.04 -6.72 -4.22
N GLY A 13 5.86 -6.18 -3.87
CA GLY A 13 5.56 -4.75 -3.94
C GLY A 13 5.38 -4.18 -5.35
N SER A 14 5.57 -4.97 -6.43
CA SER A 14 5.40 -4.50 -7.81
C SER A 14 3.93 -4.40 -8.18
N VAL A 15 3.46 -3.18 -8.43
CA VAL A 15 2.07 -2.89 -8.84
C VAL A 15 1.68 -3.66 -10.12
N LEU A 16 2.55 -3.67 -11.13
CA LEU A 16 2.28 -4.38 -12.39
C LEU A 16 2.17 -5.89 -12.17
N ARG A 17 3.08 -6.47 -11.37
CA ARG A 17 3.03 -7.90 -11.05
C ARG A 17 1.77 -8.24 -10.29
N GLY A 18 1.39 -7.41 -9.30
CA GLY A 18 0.13 -7.56 -8.58
C GLY A 18 -1.09 -7.49 -9.49
N TYR A 19 -1.10 -6.56 -10.46
CA TYR A 19 -2.19 -6.43 -11.42
C TYR A 19 -2.34 -7.69 -12.29
N ARG A 20 -1.23 -8.23 -12.82
CA ARG A 20 -1.25 -9.49 -13.58
C ARG A 20 -1.72 -10.67 -12.72
N LEU A 21 -1.32 -10.74 -11.46
CA LEU A 21 -1.79 -11.76 -10.52
C LEU A 21 -3.31 -11.68 -10.31
N LEU A 22 -3.87 -10.46 -10.21
CA LEU A 22 -5.32 -10.29 -10.11
C LEU A 22 -6.06 -10.66 -11.39
N GLN A 23 -5.53 -10.31 -12.56
CA GLN A 23 -6.15 -10.67 -13.84
C GLN A 23 -6.30 -12.18 -13.97
N ARG A 24 -5.28 -12.96 -13.60
CA ARG A 24 -5.32 -14.43 -13.61
C ARG A 24 -6.34 -15.00 -12.62
N GLY A 25 -6.56 -14.32 -11.50
CA GLY A 25 -7.45 -14.78 -10.43
C GLY A 25 -8.87 -14.22 -10.45
N GLY A 26 -9.22 -13.35 -11.40
CA GLY A 26 -10.54 -12.70 -11.49
C GLY A 26 -10.88 -11.78 -10.30
N ALA A 27 -9.88 -11.34 -9.52
CA ALA A 27 -10.12 -10.69 -8.23
C ALA A 27 -10.21 -9.15 -8.33
N ASN A 28 -11.02 -8.54 -7.46
CA ASN A 28 -11.19 -7.09 -7.35
C ASN A 28 -10.50 -6.55 -6.08
N ILE A 29 -10.00 -5.31 -6.13
CA ILE A 29 -9.52 -4.57 -4.96
C ILE A 29 -10.63 -3.63 -4.46
N PRO A 30 -11.15 -3.86 -3.24
CA PRO A 30 -12.06 -2.92 -2.61
C PRO A 30 -11.37 -1.58 -2.29
N PRO A 31 -12.01 -0.42 -2.52
CA PRO A 31 -11.47 0.89 -2.10
C PRO A 31 -11.09 0.95 -0.62
N MET A 32 -11.78 0.19 0.22
CA MET A 32 -11.49 0.07 1.66
C MET A 32 -10.09 -0.43 1.98
N TRP A 33 -9.39 -1.10 1.05
CA TRP A 33 -8.03 -1.56 1.28
C TRP A 33 -7.01 -0.43 1.29
N ILE A 34 -7.20 0.56 0.42
CA ILE A 34 -6.39 1.78 0.41
C ILE A 34 -6.61 2.52 1.74
N LYS A 35 -7.88 2.68 2.15
CA LYS A 35 -8.23 3.32 3.44
C LYS A 35 -7.59 2.60 4.63
N ARG A 36 -7.67 1.26 4.67
CA ARG A 36 -7.07 0.46 5.75
C ARG A 36 -5.55 0.51 5.75
N ALA A 37 -4.90 0.48 4.58
CA ALA A 37 -3.45 0.62 4.48
C ALA A 37 -2.99 2.00 4.99
N SER A 38 -3.70 3.05 4.59
CA SER A 38 -3.49 4.42 5.06
C SER A 38 -3.64 4.53 6.58
N GLN A 39 -4.75 4.05 7.14
CA GLN A 39 -4.98 4.01 8.59
C GLN A 39 -3.88 3.22 9.32
N SER A 40 -3.43 2.10 8.77
CA SER A 40 -2.35 1.30 9.34
C SER A 40 -1.03 2.07 9.39
N ARG A 41 -0.68 2.83 8.34
CA ARG A 41 0.50 3.72 8.34
C ARG A 41 0.35 4.84 9.36
N CYS A 42 -0.80 5.52 9.39
CA CYS A 42 -1.03 6.66 10.28
C CYS A 42 -0.93 6.30 11.77
N ARG A 43 -1.24 5.05 12.15
CA ARG A 43 -1.05 4.58 13.53
C ARG A 43 0.38 4.70 14.04
N LEU A 44 1.38 4.68 13.15
CA LEU A 44 2.80 4.81 13.53
C LEU A 44 3.28 6.26 13.57
N HIS A 45 2.46 7.26 13.20
CA HIS A 45 2.94 8.64 13.05
C HIS A 45 3.58 9.20 14.32
N LYS A 46 3.00 8.92 15.50
CA LYS A 46 3.56 9.35 16.78
C LYS A 46 4.94 8.73 17.04
N ASP A 47 5.05 7.42 16.87
CA ASP A 47 6.28 6.67 17.12
C ASP A 47 7.37 7.03 16.11
N VAL A 48 7.00 7.24 14.84
CA VAL A 48 7.88 7.71 13.77
C VAL A 48 8.39 9.11 14.08
N ALA A 49 7.51 10.04 14.47
CA ALA A 49 7.92 11.39 14.85
C ALA A 49 8.93 11.37 16.00
N GLN A 50 8.70 10.52 17.01
CA GLN A 50 9.63 10.35 18.12
C GLN A 50 10.96 9.71 17.68
N ALA A 51 10.91 8.67 16.84
CA ALA A 51 12.09 8.01 16.29
C ALA A 51 12.97 8.98 15.47
N LEU A 52 12.35 9.79 14.62
CA LEU A 52 13.05 10.82 13.82
C LEU A 52 13.69 11.89 14.71
N ARG A 53 12.98 12.38 15.74
CA ARG A 53 13.52 13.39 16.68
C ARG A 53 14.70 12.87 17.48
N ARG A 54 14.65 11.61 17.93
CA ARG A 54 15.72 10.99 18.73
C ARG A 54 17.01 10.72 17.93
N LYS A 55 16.94 10.68 16.59
CA LYS A 55 18.08 10.41 15.68
C LYS A 55 18.91 9.18 16.07
N SER A 56 18.30 8.19 16.74
CA SER A 56 18.99 7.04 17.29
C SER A 56 18.70 5.77 16.48
N LYS A 57 19.68 4.85 16.44
CA LYS A 57 19.53 3.55 15.75
C LYS A 57 18.36 2.72 16.28
N ALA A 58 17.97 2.93 17.54
CA ALA A 58 16.80 2.27 18.16
C ALA A 58 15.47 2.59 17.45
N GLY A 59 15.37 3.73 16.77
CA GLY A 59 14.17 4.11 16.01
C GLY A 59 14.08 3.48 14.62
N LEU A 60 15.14 2.83 14.12
CA LEU A 60 15.22 2.37 12.73
C LEU A 60 14.17 1.31 12.39
N SER A 61 13.81 0.44 13.34
CA SER A 61 12.76 -0.56 13.16
C SER A 61 11.39 0.09 12.91
N THR A 62 11.05 1.13 13.67
CA THR A 62 9.81 1.92 13.51
C THR A 62 9.78 2.60 12.14
N LEU A 63 10.91 3.16 11.69
CA LEU A 63 11.01 3.80 10.38
C LEU A 63 10.85 2.79 9.23
N ARG A 64 11.51 1.63 9.32
CA ARG A 64 11.36 0.54 8.33
C ARG A 64 9.93 0.01 8.27
N GLU A 65 9.28 -0.14 9.42
CA GLU A 65 7.89 -0.58 9.46
C GLU A 65 6.94 0.48 8.87
N TRP A 66 7.19 1.77 9.11
CA TRP A 66 6.46 2.85 8.43
C TRP A 66 6.65 2.81 6.91
N GLU A 67 7.89 2.66 6.43
CA GLU A 67 8.21 2.52 5.00
C GLU A 67 7.48 1.33 4.38
N LYS A 68 7.49 0.17 5.04
CA LYS A 68 6.75 -1.01 4.59
C LYS A 68 5.24 -0.74 4.46
N ARG A 69 4.64 -0.04 5.43
CA ARG A 69 3.21 0.32 5.38
C ARG A 69 2.91 1.33 4.29
N TYR A 70 3.80 2.31 4.08
CA TYR A 70 3.70 3.27 2.98
C TYR A 70 3.75 2.56 1.62
N ASN A 71 4.73 1.68 1.42
CA ASN A 71 4.85 0.90 0.18
C ASN A 71 3.62 0.03 -0.07
N LYS A 72 3.03 -0.54 0.98
CA LYS A 72 1.79 -1.32 0.87
C LYS A 72 0.58 -0.44 0.50
N GLU A 73 0.49 0.78 1.02
CA GLU A 73 -0.54 1.76 0.62
C GLU A 73 -0.39 2.16 -0.85
N CYS A 74 0.83 2.54 -1.27
CA CYS A 74 1.16 2.85 -2.66
C CYS A 74 0.84 1.69 -3.60
N PHE A 75 1.16 0.47 -3.19
CA PHE A 75 0.86 -0.74 -3.94
C PHE A 75 -0.65 -0.87 -4.22
N TYR A 76 -1.48 -0.85 -3.18
CA TYR A 76 -2.93 -0.98 -3.37
C TYR A 76 -3.54 0.20 -4.13
N TYR A 77 -2.99 1.41 -3.94
CA TYR A 77 -3.39 2.59 -4.67
C TYR A 77 -3.14 2.44 -6.17
N GLY A 78 -1.89 2.17 -6.57
CA GLY A 78 -1.52 2.03 -7.98
C GLY A 78 -2.25 0.88 -8.65
N LEU A 79 -2.45 -0.22 -7.92
CA LEU A 79 -3.16 -1.38 -8.43
C LEU A 79 -4.64 -1.09 -8.69
N ARG A 80 -5.27 -0.25 -7.84
CA ARG A 80 -6.63 0.26 -8.08
C ARG A 80 -6.69 1.18 -9.29
N VAL A 81 -5.70 2.06 -9.47
CA VAL A 81 -5.58 2.92 -10.65
C VAL A 81 -5.54 2.06 -11.93
N LEU A 82 -4.66 1.05 -11.99
CA LEU A 82 -4.57 0.16 -13.15
C LEU A 82 -5.88 -0.57 -13.43
N LEU A 83 -6.58 -1.05 -12.39
CA LEU A 83 -7.88 -1.69 -12.54
C LEU A 83 -8.96 -0.74 -13.09
N GLU A 84 -8.98 0.52 -12.65
CA GLU A 84 -9.94 1.51 -13.15
C GLU A 84 -9.65 1.92 -14.58
N LEU A 85 -8.37 2.14 -14.92
CA LEU A 85 -7.93 2.41 -16.28
C LEU A 85 -8.29 1.26 -17.23
N ALA A 86 -7.99 0.01 -16.85
CA ALA A 86 -8.28 -1.16 -17.67
C ALA A 86 -9.79 -1.38 -17.89
N ARG A 87 -10.65 -1.00 -16.93
CA ARG A 87 -12.10 -1.22 -17.02
C ARG A 87 -12.86 -0.07 -17.66
N LYS A 88 -12.39 1.17 -17.48
CA LYS A 88 -13.15 2.39 -17.79
C LYS A 88 -12.40 3.40 -18.65
N GLY A 89 -11.11 3.17 -18.93
CA GLY A 89 -10.23 4.12 -19.60
C GLY A 89 -9.88 5.37 -18.77
N LYS A 90 -10.38 5.48 -17.54
CA LYS A 90 -10.19 6.65 -16.67
C LYS A 90 -10.20 6.27 -15.19
N THR A 91 -9.53 7.08 -14.38
CA THR A 91 -9.44 6.95 -12.92
C THR A 91 -9.75 8.28 -12.26
N ARG A 92 -10.36 8.25 -11.07
CA ARG A 92 -10.51 9.45 -10.20
C ARG A 92 -9.40 9.55 -9.16
N LEU A 93 -8.57 8.51 -9.06
CA LEU A 93 -7.41 8.46 -8.19
C LEU A 93 -6.24 9.13 -8.93
N THR A 94 -6.12 10.45 -8.76
CA THR A 94 -5.11 11.29 -9.43
C THR A 94 -4.03 11.81 -8.49
N LYS A 95 -4.23 11.70 -7.16
CA LYS A 95 -3.29 12.18 -6.14
C LYS A 95 -2.57 11.02 -5.47
N ALA A 96 -1.26 11.10 -5.28
CA ALA A 96 -0.53 10.10 -4.49
C ALA A 96 -1.15 9.91 -3.09
N PRO A 97 -0.91 8.75 -2.43
CA PRO A 97 -1.32 8.54 -1.04
C PRO A 97 -0.90 9.73 -0.17
N ARG A 98 -1.85 10.28 0.61
CA ARG A 98 -1.59 11.49 1.42
C ARG A 98 -0.59 11.15 2.51
N ILE A 99 0.55 11.82 2.54
CA ILE A 99 1.61 11.61 3.55
C ILE A 99 1.17 12.23 4.87
#